data_AF-A0A924DAU3-F1
#
_entry.id   AF-A0A924DAU3-F1
#
_cell.length_a   1.000
_cell.length_b   1.000
_cell.length_c   1.000
_cell.angle_alpha   90.00
_cell.angle_beta   90.00
_cell.angle_gamma   90.00
#
_symmetry.space_group_name_H-M   'P 1'
#
loop_
_entity.id
_entity.type
_entity.pdbx_description
1 polymer ?
#
loop_
_entity_poly.entity_id
_entity_poly.type
_entity_poly.pdbx_seq_one_letter_code
_entity_poly.pdbx_strand_id
1 'polypeptide(L)'
;MLLPICFLLFAPITKPPVTRPPLNWSATAPLLEACSCAVPCPCNFGESPTLGYCHTVYAYRLKKATYNGVTLDGLVFGGGEADKGAMGYLDLRATPAQAKALEELAKAVFAKGGASGGTRKFVPTQITTSQTKQNFSVKFGESGGFAADLILGADRKTPIIVENNVTWPVKRFSKGKTTAFRYHDNVGNRIEVSGVNANLGEFSLSGGTASAKAGKAGKPIFVAKACCTPKK
;
A
#
# COMPACT_ATOMS: atom_id res chain seq x y z
N MET A 1 -17.88 -15.93 72.18
CA MET A 1 -18.39 -16.81 71.11
C MET A 1 -18.24 -16.06 69.80
N LEU A 2 -17.19 -16.34 69.01
CA LEU A 2 -16.96 -15.73 67.69
C LEU A 2 -17.17 -16.82 66.63
N LEU A 3 -18.12 -16.60 65.72
CA LEU A 3 -18.31 -17.43 64.53
C LEU A 3 -17.25 -17.10 63.47
N PRO A 4 -16.73 -18.09 62.70
CA PRO A 4 -15.83 -17.80 61.59
C PRO A 4 -16.65 -17.34 60.38
N ILE A 5 -16.28 -16.18 59.84
CA ILE A 5 -16.79 -15.67 58.56
C ILE A 5 -15.99 -16.37 57.45
N CYS A 6 -16.66 -17.22 56.67
CA CYS A 6 -16.08 -17.88 55.52
C CYS A 6 -16.06 -16.92 54.33
N PHE A 7 -14.89 -16.38 53.99
CA PHE A 7 -14.68 -15.61 52.77
C PHE A 7 -14.66 -16.55 51.56
N LEU A 8 -15.75 -16.55 50.78
CA LEU A 8 -15.78 -17.15 49.46
C LEU A 8 -14.96 -16.28 48.50
N LEU A 9 -13.76 -16.73 48.16
CA LEU A 9 -12.91 -16.14 47.12
C LEU A 9 -13.57 -16.34 45.75
N PHE A 10 -14.15 -15.28 45.18
CA PHE A 10 -14.53 -15.24 43.77
C PHE A 10 -13.28 -15.02 42.92
N ALA A 11 -12.82 -16.06 42.22
CA ALA A 11 -11.79 -15.92 41.20
C ALA A 11 -12.34 -15.14 39.99
N PRO A 12 -11.65 -14.11 39.47
CA PRO A 12 -12.08 -13.40 38.27
C PRO A 12 -12.01 -14.33 37.05
N ILE A 13 -13.13 -14.48 36.35
CA ILE A 13 -13.21 -15.18 35.07
C ILE A 13 -12.40 -14.38 34.05
N THR A 14 -11.17 -14.79 33.78
CA THR A 14 -10.38 -14.23 32.68
C THR A 14 -10.95 -14.77 31.37
N LYS A 15 -11.42 -13.87 30.49
CA LYS A 15 -11.81 -14.26 29.13
C LYS A 15 -10.60 -14.92 28.46
N PRO A 16 -10.75 -16.09 27.83
CA PRO A 16 -9.65 -16.73 27.12
C PRO A 16 -9.12 -15.76 26.04
N PRO A 17 -7.80 -15.68 25.86
CA PRO A 17 -7.21 -14.84 24.83
C PRO A 17 -7.77 -15.28 23.48
N VAL A 18 -8.38 -14.33 22.75
CA VAL A 18 -8.82 -14.56 21.38
C VAL A 18 -7.57 -14.78 20.54
N THR A 19 -7.28 -16.04 20.23
CA THR A 19 -6.21 -16.41 19.31
C THR A 19 -6.63 -15.99 17.90
N ARG A 20 -6.09 -14.86 17.44
CA ARG A 20 -6.26 -14.44 16.05
C ARG A 20 -5.51 -15.47 15.18
N PRO A 21 -6.17 -16.09 14.18
CA PRO A 21 -5.47 -17.01 13.28
C PRO A 21 -4.24 -16.32 12.67
N PRO A 22 -3.15 -17.08 12.44
CA PRO A 22 -1.91 -16.52 11.93
C PRO A 22 -2.18 -15.78 10.63
N LEU A 23 -1.81 -14.49 10.60
CA LEU A 23 -1.86 -13.68 9.41
C LEU A 23 -0.93 -14.35 8.39
N ASN A 24 -1.41 -14.73 7.21
CA ASN A 24 -0.58 -15.27 6.13
C ASN A 24 -1.09 -14.70 4.82
N TRP A 25 -0.29 -13.84 4.19
CA TRP A 25 -0.63 -13.26 2.90
C TRP A 25 0.61 -13.09 2.02
N SER A 26 0.37 -13.11 0.72
CA SER A 26 1.34 -12.71 -0.31
C SER A 26 0.62 -12.06 -1.46
N ALA A 27 1.24 -11.07 -2.08
CA ALA A 27 0.70 -10.40 -3.25
C ALA A 27 1.83 -9.95 -4.19
N THR A 28 1.66 -10.26 -5.47
CA THR A 28 2.44 -9.71 -6.58
C THR A 28 1.48 -9.02 -7.53
N ALA A 29 1.74 -7.74 -7.81
CA ALA A 29 0.89 -6.94 -8.69
C ALA A 29 1.67 -5.76 -9.32
N PRO A 30 1.29 -5.31 -10.53
CA PRO A 30 1.64 -3.97 -10.94
C PRO A 30 0.85 -2.95 -10.10
N LEU A 31 1.59 -1.96 -9.62
CA LEU A 31 1.11 -0.67 -9.14
C LEU A 31 1.05 0.29 -10.33
N LEU A 32 -0.13 0.87 -10.55
CA LEU A 32 -0.36 2.01 -11.43
C LEU A 32 -0.66 3.20 -10.53
N GLU A 33 0.09 4.28 -10.64
CA GLU A 33 -0.06 5.45 -9.78
C GLU A 33 0.11 6.75 -10.58
N ALA A 34 -0.62 7.78 -10.18
CA ALA A 34 -0.39 9.14 -10.63
C ALA A 34 -0.58 10.12 -9.47
N CYS A 35 0.20 11.21 -9.49
CA CYS A 35 0.10 12.26 -8.49
C CYS A 35 0.22 13.66 -9.07
N SER A 36 -0.15 14.67 -8.30
CA SER A 36 -0.10 16.09 -8.65
C SER A 36 1.32 16.65 -8.84
N CYS A 37 2.38 15.88 -8.55
CA CYS A 37 3.76 16.35 -8.69
C CYS A 37 4.17 16.51 -10.16
N ALA A 38 5.14 17.40 -10.42
CA ALA A 38 5.81 17.46 -11.71
C ALA A 38 6.60 16.16 -11.98
N VAL A 39 6.95 15.95 -13.25
CA VAL A 39 7.78 14.83 -13.71
C VAL A 39 9.26 15.22 -13.71
N PRO A 40 10.18 14.36 -13.21
CA PRO A 40 9.90 13.19 -12.39
C PRO A 40 9.45 13.60 -10.99
N CYS A 41 8.59 12.80 -10.34
CA CYS A 41 8.15 13.11 -8.98
C CYS A 41 9.34 13.14 -8.00
N PRO A 42 9.60 14.27 -7.32
CA PRO A 42 10.72 14.40 -6.38
C PRO A 42 10.65 13.40 -5.22
N CYS A 43 9.44 12.99 -4.82
CA CYS A 43 9.25 12.03 -3.73
C CYS A 43 9.93 10.69 -3.99
N ASN A 44 10.07 10.26 -5.25
CA ASN A 44 10.80 9.03 -5.58
C ASN A 44 12.29 9.07 -5.19
N PHE A 45 12.82 10.26 -4.90
CA PHE A 45 14.20 10.54 -4.50
C PHE A 45 14.34 11.01 -3.05
N GLY A 46 13.25 11.05 -2.28
CA GLY A 46 13.26 11.44 -0.86
C GLY A 46 12.98 12.92 -0.61
N GLU A 47 12.63 13.65 -1.67
CA GLU A 47 12.30 15.06 -1.60
C GLU A 47 10.80 15.31 -1.40
N SER A 48 10.47 16.53 -0.97
CA SER A 48 9.09 16.97 -0.78
C SER A 48 8.30 17.02 -2.10
N PRO A 49 6.95 16.90 -2.06
CA PRO A 49 6.11 17.06 -3.25
C PRO A 49 6.32 18.41 -3.93
N THR A 50 6.17 18.45 -5.27
CA THR A 50 6.41 19.66 -6.08
C THR A 50 5.62 20.88 -5.61
N LEU A 51 4.38 20.67 -5.17
CA LEU A 51 3.47 21.74 -4.74
C LEU A 51 3.39 21.87 -3.22
N GLY A 52 4.25 21.18 -2.48
CA GLY A 52 4.16 21.03 -1.01
C GLY A 52 3.09 20.04 -0.54
N TYR A 53 2.23 19.56 -1.45
CA TYR A 53 1.24 18.50 -1.21
C TYR A 53 1.26 17.46 -2.34
N CYS A 54 0.77 16.26 -2.04
CA CYS A 54 0.64 15.16 -2.99
C CYS A 54 -0.82 14.70 -3.05
N HIS A 55 -1.50 14.98 -4.15
CA HIS A 55 -2.80 14.39 -4.44
C HIS A 55 -2.60 13.25 -5.42
N THR A 56 -3.09 12.07 -5.11
CA THR A 56 -2.68 10.83 -5.80
C THR A 56 -3.83 9.85 -5.95
N VAL A 57 -3.79 9.10 -7.05
CA VAL A 57 -4.67 7.97 -7.35
C VAL A 57 -3.81 6.80 -7.76
N TYR A 58 -4.13 5.62 -7.25
CA TYR A 58 -3.35 4.42 -7.50
C TYR A 58 -4.18 3.15 -7.43
N ALA A 59 -3.76 2.13 -8.18
CA ALA A 59 -4.36 0.79 -8.15
C ALA A 59 -3.32 -0.31 -8.25
N TYR A 60 -3.64 -1.44 -7.63
CA TYR A 60 -2.86 -2.67 -7.59
C TYR A 60 -3.66 -3.79 -8.24
N ARG A 61 -3.24 -4.24 -9.43
CA ARG A 61 -3.95 -5.29 -10.20
C ARG A 61 -3.37 -6.66 -9.90
N LEU A 62 -3.92 -7.37 -8.93
CA LEU A 62 -3.35 -8.60 -8.38
C LEU A 62 -3.12 -9.65 -9.48
N LYS A 63 -1.85 -10.01 -9.72
CA LYS A 63 -1.49 -11.11 -10.62
C LYS A 63 -1.56 -12.44 -9.88
N LYS A 64 -0.97 -12.47 -8.69
CA LYS A 64 -1.01 -13.58 -7.75
C LYS A 64 -1.16 -13.04 -6.35
N ALA A 65 -2.22 -13.42 -5.65
CA ALA A 65 -2.48 -12.96 -4.31
C ALA A 65 -3.30 -13.96 -3.50
N THR A 66 -2.93 -14.08 -2.23
CA THR A 66 -3.62 -14.90 -1.24
C THR A 66 -3.64 -14.17 0.09
N TYR A 67 -4.75 -14.30 0.79
CA TYR A 67 -4.89 -13.85 2.17
C TYR A 67 -5.61 -14.93 2.98
N ASN A 68 -4.92 -15.54 3.93
CA ASN A 68 -5.41 -16.64 4.77
C ASN A 68 -6.09 -17.77 3.97
N GLY A 69 -5.52 -18.12 2.82
CA GLY A 69 -6.02 -19.19 1.95
C GLY A 69 -7.10 -18.77 0.95
N VAL A 70 -7.59 -17.52 1.01
CA VAL A 70 -8.50 -16.96 -0.01
C VAL A 70 -7.69 -16.44 -1.18
N THR A 71 -7.90 -17.00 -2.37
CA THR A 71 -7.28 -16.53 -3.62
C THR A 71 -7.93 -15.24 -4.11
N LEU A 72 -7.09 -14.27 -4.47
CA LEU A 72 -7.47 -12.91 -4.89
C LEU A 72 -6.91 -12.55 -6.28
N ASP A 73 -6.45 -13.54 -7.03
CA ASP A 73 -5.89 -13.38 -8.38
C ASP A 73 -6.90 -12.67 -9.31
N GLY A 74 -6.41 -11.71 -10.09
CA GLY A 74 -7.20 -10.95 -11.06
C GLY A 74 -8.05 -9.82 -10.48
N LEU A 75 -8.20 -9.73 -9.14
CA LEU A 75 -8.88 -8.63 -8.47
C LEU A 75 -7.98 -7.39 -8.37
N VAL A 76 -8.61 -6.23 -8.21
CA VAL A 76 -7.93 -4.95 -8.07
C VAL A 76 -8.31 -4.29 -6.75
N PHE A 77 -7.36 -3.63 -6.10
CA PHE A 77 -7.67 -2.66 -5.06
C PHE A 77 -6.88 -1.38 -5.32
N GLY A 78 -7.30 -0.27 -4.73
CA GLY A 78 -6.64 1.00 -4.93
C GLY A 78 -7.11 2.07 -3.98
N GLY A 79 -6.74 3.30 -4.27
CA GLY A 79 -7.12 4.43 -3.46
C GLY A 79 -6.93 5.75 -4.18
N GLY A 80 -7.56 6.76 -3.58
CA GLY A 80 -7.33 8.16 -3.90
C GLY A 80 -7.10 8.94 -2.60
N GLU A 81 -6.24 9.93 -2.67
CA GLU A 81 -5.92 10.77 -1.52
C GLU A 81 -5.66 12.21 -1.96
N ALA A 82 -6.29 13.14 -1.26
CA ALA A 82 -6.07 14.57 -1.35
C ALA A 82 -6.43 15.24 -0.01
N ASP A 83 -6.71 16.54 -0.02
CA ASP A 83 -6.86 17.36 1.20
C ASP A 83 -7.99 16.91 2.14
N LYS A 84 -8.99 16.19 1.64
CA LYS A 84 -10.13 15.69 2.44
C LYS A 84 -9.91 14.28 2.98
N GLY A 85 -8.70 13.75 2.82
CA GLY A 85 -8.28 12.46 3.35
C GLY A 85 -8.24 11.38 2.28
N ALA A 86 -8.24 10.13 2.74
CA ALA A 86 -7.97 8.98 1.90
C ALA A 86 -9.19 8.07 1.72
N MET A 87 -9.40 7.62 0.48
CA MET A 87 -10.43 6.64 0.11
C MET A 87 -9.78 5.36 -0.41
N GLY A 88 -10.38 4.23 -0.03
CA GLY A 88 -10.02 2.91 -0.52
C GLY A 88 -11.08 2.35 -1.46
N TYR A 89 -10.65 1.67 -2.52
CA TYR A 89 -11.51 1.03 -3.49
C TYR A 89 -11.21 -0.46 -3.58
N LEU A 90 -12.27 -1.27 -3.52
CA LEU A 90 -12.22 -2.72 -3.67
C LEU A 90 -12.96 -3.12 -4.94
N ASP A 91 -12.42 -4.10 -5.66
CA ASP A 91 -13.05 -4.62 -6.86
C ASP A 91 -14.46 -5.15 -6.58
N LEU A 92 -15.46 -4.59 -7.25
CA LEU A 92 -16.86 -5.04 -7.14
C LEU A 92 -17.04 -6.49 -7.62
N ARG A 93 -16.10 -7.03 -8.40
CA ARG A 93 -16.12 -8.42 -8.87
C ARG A 93 -15.82 -9.44 -7.75
N ALA A 94 -15.33 -8.99 -6.59
CA ALA A 94 -14.99 -9.88 -5.49
C ALA A 94 -16.25 -10.55 -4.91
N THR A 95 -16.20 -11.87 -4.69
CA THR A 95 -17.20 -12.56 -3.86
C THR A 95 -17.19 -12.02 -2.42
N PRO A 96 -18.24 -12.25 -1.60
CA PRO A 96 -18.26 -11.76 -0.22
C PRO A 96 -17.04 -12.18 0.62
N ALA A 97 -16.57 -13.42 0.46
CA ALA A 97 -15.36 -13.91 1.12
C ALA A 97 -14.09 -13.20 0.60
N GLN A 98 -13.98 -13.02 -0.71
CA GLN A 98 -12.87 -12.29 -1.32
C GLN A 98 -12.87 -10.81 -0.96
N ALA A 99 -14.03 -10.15 -0.85
CA ALA A 99 -14.11 -8.73 -0.50
C ALA A 99 -13.49 -8.46 0.88
N LYS A 100 -13.84 -9.30 1.87
CA LYS A 100 -13.22 -9.23 3.22
C LYS A 100 -11.71 -9.47 3.17
N ALA A 101 -11.28 -10.49 2.45
CA ALA A 101 -9.86 -10.82 2.30
C ALA A 101 -9.07 -9.73 1.54
N LEU A 102 -9.69 -9.12 0.52
CA LEU A 102 -9.12 -8.06 -0.32
C LEU A 102 -8.93 -6.78 0.47
N GLU A 103 -9.90 -6.41 1.32
CA GLU A 103 -9.79 -5.26 2.21
C GLU A 103 -8.62 -5.44 3.19
N GLU A 104 -8.51 -6.60 3.81
CA GLU A 104 -7.42 -6.89 4.75
C GLU A 104 -6.05 -6.97 4.06
N LEU A 105 -5.99 -7.53 2.85
CA LEU A 105 -4.78 -7.50 2.03
C LEU A 105 -4.40 -6.06 1.68
N ALA A 106 -5.36 -5.23 1.25
CA ALA A 106 -5.13 -3.83 0.91
C ALA A 106 -4.54 -3.06 2.10
N LYS A 107 -5.13 -3.21 3.29
CA LYS A 107 -4.59 -2.64 4.54
C LYS A 107 -3.15 -3.11 4.79
N ALA A 108 -2.88 -4.40 4.64
CA ALA A 108 -1.55 -4.95 4.86
C ALA A 108 -0.50 -4.45 3.86
N VAL A 109 -0.88 -4.26 2.58
CA VAL A 109 -0.01 -3.68 1.56
C VAL A 109 0.23 -2.19 1.81
N PHE A 110 -0.80 -1.41 2.13
CA PHE A 110 -0.65 0.02 2.46
C PHE A 110 0.24 0.26 3.68
N ALA A 111 0.21 -0.64 4.66
CA ALA A 111 1.12 -0.59 5.81
C ALA A 111 2.60 -0.79 5.46
N LYS A 112 2.93 -1.22 4.23
CA LYS A 112 4.31 -1.31 3.71
C LYS A 112 4.79 -0.04 3.02
N GLY A 113 3.94 0.98 2.92
CA GLY A 113 4.26 2.28 2.34
C GLY A 113 3.42 2.61 1.11
N GLY A 114 3.57 3.85 0.62
CA GLY A 114 2.78 4.41 -0.46
C GLY A 114 2.26 5.81 -0.11
N ALA A 115 1.19 6.24 -0.76
CA ALA A 115 0.49 7.48 -0.42
C ALA A 115 -0.20 7.35 0.94
N SER A 116 0.25 8.19 1.88
CA SER A 116 0.01 8.30 3.33
C SER A 116 -0.50 7.08 4.12
N GLY A 117 -0.14 7.06 5.41
CA GLY A 117 -0.61 6.06 6.36
C GLY A 117 -2.02 6.31 6.93
N GLY A 118 -2.80 7.23 6.34
CA GLY A 118 -4.11 7.63 6.88
C GLY A 118 -5.14 6.50 6.89
N THR A 119 -6.07 6.56 7.85
CA THR A 119 -7.26 5.69 7.89
C THR A 119 -8.10 5.93 6.63
N ARG A 120 -8.58 4.86 6.00
CA ARG A 120 -9.34 4.92 4.74
C ARG A 120 -10.68 4.22 4.90
N LYS A 121 -11.75 4.80 4.34
CA LYS A 121 -13.00 4.07 4.12
C LYS A 121 -12.90 3.29 2.82
N PHE A 122 -13.23 2.00 2.85
CA PHE A 122 -13.29 1.17 1.65
C PHE A 122 -14.70 1.16 1.08
N VAL A 123 -14.80 1.27 -0.24
CA VAL A 123 -16.05 1.10 -0.98
C VAL A 123 -15.86 0.12 -2.14
N PRO A 124 -16.82 -0.81 -2.38
CA PRO A 124 -16.84 -1.60 -3.60
C PRO A 124 -17.06 -0.70 -4.82
N THR A 125 -16.29 -0.91 -5.90
CA THR A 125 -16.47 -0.16 -7.14
C THR A 125 -16.05 -0.98 -8.36
N GLN A 126 -16.57 -0.61 -9.53
CA GLN A 126 -16.06 -1.13 -10.79
C GLN A 126 -14.66 -0.54 -11.03
N ILE A 127 -13.63 -1.38 -11.05
CA ILE A 127 -12.26 -0.93 -11.30
C ILE A 127 -11.83 -1.38 -12.69
N THR A 128 -11.44 -0.40 -13.53
CA THR A 128 -10.84 -0.68 -14.83
C THR A 128 -9.39 -0.24 -14.80
N THR A 129 -8.50 -1.12 -15.25
CA THR A 129 -7.09 -0.80 -15.41
C THR A 129 -6.64 -1.21 -16.81
N SER A 130 -5.77 -0.43 -17.42
CA SER A 130 -5.11 -0.77 -18.68
C SER A 130 -3.62 -0.57 -18.53
N GLN A 131 -2.85 -1.44 -19.19
CA GLN A 131 -1.40 -1.35 -19.24
C GLN A 131 -0.95 -1.90 -20.60
N THR A 132 -0.36 -1.05 -21.41
CA THR A 132 0.25 -1.39 -22.70
C THR A 132 1.75 -1.10 -22.67
N LYS A 133 2.41 -1.18 -23.83
CA LYS A 133 3.82 -0.78 -23.96
C LYS A 133 4.02 0.73 -23.99
N GLN A 134 2.94 1.51 -24.19
CA GLN A 134 3.02 2.97 -24.35
C GLN A 134 2.25 3.73 -23.28
N ASN A 135 1.16 3.16 -22.75
CA ASN A 135 0.27 3.85 -21.84
C ASN A 135 -0.28 2.94 -20.75
N PHE A 136 -0.82 3.55 -19.71
CA PHE A 136 -1.51 2.87 -18.62
C PHE A 136 -2.57 3.78 -18.01
N SER A 137 -3.60 3.18 -17.43
CA SER A 137 -4.72 3.93 -16.85
C SER A 137 -5.39 3.18 -15.71
N VAL A 138 -6.07 3.97 -14.87
CA VAL A 138 -6.92 3.50 -13.77
C VAL A 138 -8.23 4.31 -13.82
N LYS A 139 -9.37 3.63 -13.66
CA LYS A 139 -10.68 4.26 -13.46
C LYS A 139 -11.47 3.51 -12.39
N PHE A 140 -11.99 4.24 -11.42
CA PHE A 140 -12.85 3.78 -10.34
C PHE A 140 -14.30 4.22 -10.60
N GLY A 141 -15.06 3.44 -11.36
CA GLY A 141 -16.46 3.77 -11.68
C GLY A 141 -16.65 5.25 -12.05
N GLU A 142 -17.59 5.89 -11.37
CA GLU A 142 -17.88 7.32 -11.52
C GLU A 142 -16.84 8.23 -10.82
N SER A 143 -16.11 7.76 -9.81
CA SER A 143 -15.06 8.53 -9.12
C SER A 143 -13.92 8.96 -10.03
N GLY A 144 -13.80 8.38 -11.23
CA GLY A 144 -12.77 8.73 -12.21
C GLY A 144 -11.42 8.09 -11.91
N GLY A 145 -10.34 8.73 -12.33
CA GLY A 145 -8.97 8.23 -12.20
C GLY A 145 -8.01 8.95 -13.14
N PHE A 146 -7.10 8.22 -13.76
CA PHE A 146 -6.10 8.81 -14.66
C PHE A 146 -5.79 7.93 -15.87
N ALA A 147 -5.26 8.57 -16.90
CA ALA A 147 -4.56 7.95 -18.03
C ALA A 147 -3.18 8.61 -18.17
N ALA A 148 -2.17 7.83 -18.53
CA ALA A 148 -0.80 8.29 -18.65
C ALA A 148 -0.07 7.59 -19.79
N ASP A 149 0.84 8.33 -20.42
CA ASP A 149 1.81 7.79 -21.35
C ASP A 149 3.13 7.54 -20.62
N LEU A 150 3.81 6.46 -21.00
CA LEU A 150 5.17 6.18 -20.57
C LEU A 150 6.12 7.19 -21.21
N ILE A 151 7.05 7.72 -20.41
CA ILE A 151 8.07 8.65 -20.89
C ILE A 151 9.20 7.81 -21.46
N LEU A 152 9.40 7.90 -22.77
CA LEU A 152 10.47 7.17 -23.45
C LEU A 152 11.80 7.90 -23.30
N GLY A 153 12.88 7.12 -23.18
CA GLY A 153 14.25 7.62 -23.22
C GLY A 153 14.64 8.10 -24.62
N ALA A 154 15.91 8.47 -24.76
CA ALA A 154 16.46 8.98 -26.01
C ALA A 154 16.31 7.98 -27.19
N ASP A 155 16.24 6.69 -26.91
CA ASP A 155 16.05 5.63 -27.91
C ASP A 155 14.62 5.56 -28.49
N ARG A 156 13.67 6.33 -27.93
CA ARG A 156 12.26 6.39 -28.32
C ARG A 156 11.56 5.02 -28.26
N LYS A 157 12.08 4.08 -27.48
CA LYS A 157 11.58 2.70 -27.37
C LYS A 157 11.46 2.23 -25.94
N THR A 158 12.44 2.56 -25.09
CA THR A 158 12.46 2.12 -23.70
C THR A 158 11.96 3.25 -22.78
N PRO A 159 11.09 2.94 -21.79
CA PRO A 159 10.70 3.95 -20.81
C PRO A 159 11.88 4.36 -19.93
N ILE A 160 11.88 5.61 -19.47
CA ILE A 160 12.73 6.05 -18.37
C ILE A 160 12.38 5.24 -17.12
N ILE A 161 13.40 4.66 -16.49
CA ILE A 161 13.27 3.84 -15.29
C ILE A 161 13.89 4.55 -14.09
N VAL A 162 13.18 4.55 -12.97
CA VAL A 162 13.74 4.84 -11.65
C VAL A 162 13.86 3.52 -10.87
N GLU A 163 15.07 3.19 -10.46
CA GLU A 163 15.40 2.02 -9.63
C GLU A 163 15.60 2.45 -8.17
N ASN A 164 15.36 1.52 -7.24
CA ASN A 164 15.56 1.71 -5.80
C ASN A 164 14.91 2.98 -5.25
N ASN A 165 13.70 3.27 -5.75
CA ASN A 165 12.97 4.46 -5.38
C ASN A 165 12.56 4.41 -3.89
N VAL A 166 12.46 5.57 -3.23
CA VAL A 166 12.23 5.64 -1.78
C VAL A 166 10.75 5.69 -1.38
N THR A 167 9.84 5.73 -2.35
CA THR A 167 8.39 5.75 -2.15
C THR A 167 7.75 4.49 -2.68
N TRP A 168 6.63 4.07 -2.10
CA TRP A 168 5.93 2.84 -2.48
C TRP A 168 6.81 1.58 -2.33
N PRO A 169 6.23 0.41 -2.06
CA PRO A 169 6.98 -0.84 -1.94
C PRO A 169 7.32 -1.44 -3.32
N VAL A 170 7.83 -0.63 -4.25
CA VAL A 170 8.17 -1.00 -5.63
C VAL A 170 9.65 -0.72 -5.88
N LYS A 171 10.39 -1.72 -6.37
CA LYS A 171 11.84 -1.54 -6.60
C LYS A 171 12.14 -0.77 -7.89
N ARG A 172 11.29 -0.92 -8.91
CA ARG A 172 11.51 -0.41 -10.26
C ARG A 172 10.24 0.27 -10.78
N PHE A 173 10.34 1.56 -11.08
CA PHE A 173 9.28 2.33 -11.72
C PHE A 173 9.63 2.67 -13.16
N SER A 174 8.75 2.33 -14.09
CA SER A 174 8.66 3.01 -15.37
C SER A 174 7.95 4.34 -15.17
N LYS A 175 8.58 5.42 -15.63
CA LYS A 175 8.07 6.78 -15.46
C LYS A 175 7.06 7.11 -16.53
N GLY A 176 5.97 7.75 -16.12
CA GLY A 176 4.91 8.22 -17.00
C GLY A 176 4.55 9.67 -16.73
N LYS A 177 3.77 10.22 -17.66
CA LYS A 177 3.16 11.55 -17.57
C LYS A 177 1.68 11.44 -17.89
N THR A 178 0.82 12.00 -17.05
CA THR A 178 -0.62 11.91 -17.24
C THR A 178 -1.06 12.67 -18.48
N THR A 179 -1.92 12.06 -19.28
CA THR A 179 -2.68 12.74 -20.36
C THR A 179 -4.01 13.26 -19.84
N ALA A 180 -4.57 12.62 -18.82
CA ALA A 180 -5.71 13.09 -18.06
C ALA A 180 -5.65 12.57 -16.62
N PHE A 181 -5.99 13.42 -15.64
CA PHE A 181 -6.16 13.01 -14.25
C PHE A 181 -7.36 13.75 -13.66
N ARG A 182 -8.49 13.04 -13.58
CA ARG A 182 -9.78 13.55 -13.12
C ARG A 182 -10.34 12.58 -12.10
N TYR A 183 -10.36 12.98 -10.84
CA TYR A 183 -10.82 12.14 -9.74
C TYR A 183 -11.67 12.93 -8.76
N HIS A 184 -12.69 12.29 -8.21
CA HIS A 184 -13.47 12.81 -7.10
C HIS A 184 -14.02 11.66 -6.26
N ASP A 185 -14.37 11.94 -5.01
CA ASP A 185 -14.94 10.93 -4.11
C ASP A 185 -15.93 11.49 -3.10
N ASN A 186 -16.49 10.59 -2.31
CA ASN A 186 -17.55 10.89 -1.34
C ASN A 186 -17.03 11.56 -0.05
N VAL A 187 -15.71 11.69 0.12
CA VAL A 187 -15.14 12.51 1.22
C VAL A 187 -14.85 13.94 0.76
N GLY A 188 -15.13 14.26 -0.52
CA GLY A 188 -15.03 15.60 -1.07
C GLY A 188 -13.68 15.91 -1.70
N ASN A 189 -12.82 14.91 -1.91
CA ASN A 189 -11.61 15.13 -2.70
C ASN A 189 -11.99 15.43 -4.15
N ARG A 190 -11.19 16.29 -4.79
CA ARG A 190 -11.31 16.59 -6.21
C ARG A 190 -9.93 16.87 -6.79
N ILE A 191 -9.59 16.16 -7.85
CA ILE A 191 -8.34 16.30 -8.60
C ILE A 191 -8.72 16.51 -10.05
N GLU A 192 -8.23 17.59 -10.65
CA GLU A 192 -8.41 17.88 -12.08
C GLU A 192 -7.13 18.51 -12.62
N VAL A 193 -6.21 17.67 -13.07
CA VAL A 193 -4.90 18.08 -13.59
C VAL A 193 -4.51 17.20 -14.78
N SER A 194 -3.46 17.60 -15.49
CA SER A 194 -2.84 16.81 -16.55
C SER A 194 -1.37 17.18 -16.67
N GLY A 195 -0.57 16.35 -17.36
CA GLY A 195 0.86 16.61 -17.52
C GLY A 195 1.67 16.42 -16.23
N VAL A 196 1.13 15.73 -15.23
CA VAL A 196 1.77 15.46 -13.94
C VAL A 196 2.32 14.04 -13.89
N ASN A 197 3.03 13.71 -12.82
CA ASN A 197 3.71 12.43 -12.66
C ASN A 197 2.77 11.23 -12.69
N ALA A 198 3.23 10.18 -13.35
CA ALA A 198 2.70 8.83 -13.21
C ALA A 198 3.82 7.80 -13.04
N ASN A 199 3.50 6.71 -12.36
CA ASN A 199 4.39 5.60 -12.05
C ASN A 199 3.72 4.27 -12.41
N LEU A 200 4.48 3.40 -13.07
CA LEU A 200 4.10 2.02 -13.32
C LEU A 200 5.22 1.09 -12.85
N GLY A 201 4.93 0.17 -11.95
CA GLY A 201 5.94 -0.77 -11.48
C GLY A 201 5.35 -1.97 -10.78
N GLU A 202 6.13 -3.02 -10.58
CA GLU A 202 5.65 -4.24 -9.91
C GLU A 202 6.10 -4.26 -8.45
N PHE A 203 5.17 -4.61 -7.56
CA PHE A 203 5.48 -4.96 -6.19
C PHE A 203 5.36 -6.47 -5.99
N SER A 204 6.13 -6.99 -5.05
CA SER A 204 5.99 -8.35 -4.53
C SER A 204 6.21 -8.31 -3.03
N LEU A 205 5.16 -8.52 -2.27
CA LEU A 205 5.15 -8.45 -0.82
C LEU A 205 4.53 -9.71 -0.23
N SER A 206 4.96 -10.03 0.98
CA SER A 206 4.35 -11.06 1.80
C SER A 206 4.42 -10.65 3.26
N GLY A 207 3.51 -11.21 4.05
CA GLY A 207 3.51 -11.01 5.49
C GLY A 207 2.85 -12.18 6.19
N GLY A 208 3.38 -12.49 7.36
CA GLY A 208 2.69 -13.36 8.27
C GLY A 208 3.37 -13.56 9.59
N THR A 209 2.63 -14.07 10.56
CA THR A 209 3.22 -14.55 11.80
C THR A 209 3.82 -15.91 11.49
N ALA A 210 5.13 -15.97 11.24
CA ALA A 210 5.83 -17.23 11.41
C ALA A 210 5.49 -17.73 12.82
N SER A 211 4.92 -18.92 12.94
CA SER A 211 4.98 -19.62 14.22
C SER A 211 6.47 -19.73 14.52
N ALA A 212 6.94 -18.93 15.47
CA ALA A 212 8.35 -18.87 15.82
C ALA A 212 8.76 -20.27 16.28
N LYS A 213 9.34 -21.08 15.39
CA LYS A 213 10.20 -22.16 15.83
C LYS A 213 11.34 -21.47 16.56
N ALA A 214 11.37 -21.63 17.88
CA ALA A 214 12.43 -21.14 18.74
C ALA A 214 13.77 -21.73 18.27
N GLY A 215 14.44 -21.05 17.35
CA GLY A 215 15.85 -21.21 17.11
C GLY A 215 16.56 -20.66 18.35
N LYS A 216 17.28 -21.53 19.07
CA LYS A 216 18.13 -21.13 20.20
C LYS A 216 19.04 -19.98 19.75
N ALA A 217 18.74 -18.77 20.20
CA ALA A 217 19.62 -17.64 20.01
C ALA A 217 20.90 -17.89 20.82
N GLY A 218 22.04 -18.02 20.13
CA GLY A 218 23.35 -17.97 20.75
C GLY A 218 23.54 -16.62 21.45
N LYS A 219 24.18 -16.64 22.62
CA LYS A 219 24.48 -15.44 23.42
C LYS A 219 25.20 -14.38 22.58
N PRO A 220 24.84 -13.10 22.67
CA PRO A 220 25.58 -12.03 22.02
C PRO A 220 26.94 -11.85 22.73
N ILE A 221 28.02 -11.92 21.95
CA ILE A 221 29.35 -11.47 22.36
C ILE A 221 29.34 -9.94 22.23
N PHE A 222 29.43 -9.23 23.36
CA PHE A 222 29.65 -7.79 23.38
C PHE A 222 31.11 -7.51 22.99
N VAL A 223 31.32 -6.94 21.81
CA VAL A 223 32.59 -6.29 21.46
C VAL A 223 32.40 -4.79 21.70
N ALA A 224 33.03 -4.28 22.75
CA ALA A 224 33.08 -2.86 23.04
C ALA A 224 33.87 -2.13 21.94
N LYS A 225 33.24 -1.19 21.24
CA LYS A 225 33.93 -0.23 20.36
C LYS A 225 34.27 1.01 21.18
N ALA A 226 35.57 1.27 21.34
CA ALA A 226 36.07 2.49 21.94
C ALA A 226 35.72 3.72 21.08
N CYS A 227 35.16 4.75 21.70
CA CYS A 227 35.04 6.09 21.12
C CYS A 227 36.43 6.70 20.94
N CYS A 228 36.79 7.06 19.70
CA CYS A 228 37.87 8.01 19.46
C CYS A 228 37.31 9.44 19.59
N THR A 229 37.85 10.19 20.55
CA THR A 229 37.75 11.65 20.60
C THR A 229 38.72 12.28 19.58
N PRO A 230 38.37 13.40 18.95
CA PRO A 230 39.30 14.12 18.09
C PRO A 230 40.31 14.89 18.95
N LYS A 231 41.61 14.77 18.61
CA LYS A 231 42.65 15.65 19.14
C LYS A 231 42.97 16.75 18.11
N LYS A 232 42.81 17.97 18.60
CA LYS A 232 43.26 19.30 18.12
C LYS A 232 42.56 19.87 16.90
#